data_AF-A0A1Y6H4E5-F1
#
_entry.id   AF-A0A1Y6H4E5-F1
#
_cell.length_a   1.000
_cell.length_b   1.000
_cell.length_c   1.000
_cell.angle_alpha   90.00
_cell.angle_beta   90.00
_cell.angle_gamma   90.00
#
_symmetry.space_group_name_H-M   'P 1'
#
loop_
_entity.id
_entity.type
_entity.pdbx_description
1 polymer ?
#
loop_
_entity_poly.entity_id
_entity_poly.type
_entity_poly.pdbx_seq_one_letter_code
_entity_poly.pdbx_strand_id
1 'polypeptide(L)'
;MEECALLCSIRSIAKEGDKQMSDTPESRYAAVARRVVEAHEAQLLRDLQLINERTVRELGPLPHGGLPVQPKRKPKRAPWEQPVVDPPTLDADAPLLPQTPLSDIGDPDMFKFSNPFKKKRREPWPLRFDSYSFDARCYHTLRCSIIFDRQQHSLHLADPSGDPYAPDWKDDWRGGFGSTEEFETRGFPSTVDIRWTAMDGVERYVEVDLEKIFPGHLMLHNVAGEDIDEFFLVYGYSGNGRNHVYILLEVNDRTINVYMRADVLTKHLADPQHDPHIKISRNDLILAWTKTY
;
A
#
# COMPACT_ATOMS: atom_id res chain seq x y z
N MET A 1 35.06 13.76 -7.61
CA MET A 1 35.66 13.11 -8.80
C MET A 1 35.22 11.65 -8.97
N GLU A 2 34.50 11.04 -8.03
CA GLU A 2 34.03 9.64 -8.12
C GLU A 2 32.71 9.44 -8.89
N GLU A 3 31.89 10.48 -9.10
CA GLU A 3 30.66 10.39 -9.91
C GLU A 3 30.94 10.15 -11.41
N CYS A 4 32.11 10.55 -11.92
CA CYS A 4 32.49 10.30 -13.32
C CYS A 4 32.90 8.84 -13.58
N ALA A 5 33.28 8.08 -12.56
CA ALA A 5 33.71 6.68 -12.72
C ALA A 5 32.51 5.73 -12.88
N LEU A 6 31.38 6.00 -12.22
CA LEU A 6 30.17 5.19 -12.32
C LEU A 6 29.50 5.31 -13.70
N LEU A 7 29.46 6.52 -14.27
CA LEU A 7 28.88 6.78 -15.59
C LEU A 7 29.73 6.23 -16.74
N CYS A 8 31.05 6.16 -16.58
CA CYS A 8 31.95 5.53 -17.57
C CYS A 8 31.87 4.00 -17.55
N SER A 9 31.66 3.38 -16.38
CA SER A 9 31.52 1.92 -16.26
C SER A 9 30.21 1.40 -16.89
N ILE A 10 29.11 2.13 -16.72
CA ILE A 10 27.80 1.80 -17.31
C ILE A 10 27.84 1.86 -18.85
N ARG A 11 28.61 2.81 -19.43
CA ARG A 11 28.79 2.90 -20.90
C ARG A 11 29.66 1.79 -21.49
N SER A 12 30.57 1.18 -20.71
CA SER A 12 31.44 0.11 -21.20
C SER A 12 30.72 -1.24 -21.25
N ILE A 13 29.84 -1.54 -20.28
CA ILE A 13 29.08 -2.80 -20.21
C ILE A 13 28.05 -2.89 -21.34
N ALA A 14 27.56 -1.75 -21.86
CA ALA A 14 26.63 -1.71 -22.98
C ALA A 14 27.27 -2.10 -24.34
N LYS A 15 28.62 -2.14 -24.45
CA LYS A 15 29.31 -2.38 -25.72
C LYS A 15 29.72 -3.84 -25.97
N GLU A 16 29.69 -4.70 -24.95
CA GLU A 16 30.32 -6.03 -25.04
C GLU A 16 29.31 -7.21 -25.07
N GLY A 17 28.00 -6.91 -25.03
CA GLY A 17 26.92 -7.90 -25.01
C GLY A 17 26.12 -8.02 -26.30
N ASP A 18 26.64 -7.55 -27.44
CA ASP A 18 25.92 -7.52 -28.74
C ASP A 18 25.95 -8.86 -29.48
N LYS A 19 25.92 -9.97 -28.74
CA LYS A 19 25.86 -11.31 -29.32
C LYS A 19 24.82 -12.15 -28.59
N GLN A 20 23.69 -12.31 -29.27
CA GLN A 20 22.53 -13.13 -28.92
C GLN A 20 21.65 -12.64 -27.77
N MET A 21 20.64 -11.83 -28.10
CA MET A 21 19.36 -11.84 -27.39
C MET A 21 18.24 -11.53 -28.37
N SER A 22 17.19 -12.34 -28.31
CA SER A 22 15.99 -12.29 -29.14
C SER A 22 15.28 -10.94 -29.08
N ASP A 23 14.97 -10.39 -30.26
CA ASP A 23 14.30 -9.12 -30.51
C ASP A 23 12.80 -9.14 -30.12
N THR A 24 12.48 -9.13 -28.83
CA THR A 24 11.17 -8.64 -28.36
C THR A 24 11.33 -7.54 -27.29
N PRO A 25 10.68 -6.37 -27.45
CA PRO A 25 10.78 -5.25 -26.51
C PRO A 25 10.39 -5.62 -25.06
N GLU A 26 9.40 -6.51 -24.90
CA GLU A 26 8.92 -7.02 -23.61
C GLU A 26 10.03 -7.74 -22.81
N SER A 27 10.95 -8.42 -23.49
CA SER A 27 12.05 -9.17 -22.86
C SER A 27 13.11 -8.24 -22.25
N ARG A 28 13.39 -7.11 -22.90
CA ARG A 28 14.45 -6.18 -22.46
C ARG A 28 14.07 -5.46 -21.19
N TYR A 29 12.80 -5.14 -21.00
CA TYR A 29 12.29 -4.52 -19.78
C TYR A 29 12.29 -5.45 -18.57
N ALA A 30 11.81 -6.67 -18.76
CA ALA A 30 11.92 -7.70 -17.74
C ALA A 30 13.39 -7.90 -17.35
N ALA A 31 14.31 -7.85 -18.32
CA ALA A 31 15.75 -7.93 -18.07
C ALA A 31 16.30 -6.71 -17.31
N VAL A 32 15.89 -5.48 -17.65
CA VAL A 32 16.33 -4.26 -16.95
C VAL A 32 15.79 -4.22 -15.52
N ALA A 33 14.50 -4.52 -15.32
CA ALA A 33 13.90 -4.57 -14.00
C ALA A 33 14.56 -5.64 -13.11
N ARG A 34 14.84 -6.84 -13.66
CA ARG A 34 15.62 -7.87 -12.96
C ARG A 34 17.00 -7.36 -12.58
N ARG A 35 17.71 -6.69 -13.50
CA ARG A 35 19.04 -6.12 -13.21
C ARG A 35 19.02 -5.05 -12.13
N VAL A 36 17.97 -4.22 -12.06
CA VAL A 36 17.84 -3.22 -10.99
C VAL A 36 17.62 -3.88 -9.63
N VAL A 37 16.76 -4.91 -9.57
CA VAL A 37 16.54 -5.68 -8.33
C VAL A 37 17.81 -6.42 -7.92
N GLU A 38 18.48 -7.11 -8.85
CA GLU A 38 19.74 -7.81 -8.62
C GLU A 38 20.85 -6.85 -8.15
N ALA A 39 20.95 -5.65 -8.73
CA ALA A 39 21.91 -4.63 -8.31
C ALA A 39 21.63 -4.13 -6.89
N HIS A 40 20.36 -3.96 -6.53
CA HIS A 40 19.94 -3.56 -5.18
C HIS A 40 20.21 -4.67 -4.16
N GLU A 41 19.92 -5.93 -4.47
CA GLU A 41 20.26 -7.08 -3.62
C GLU A 41 21.78 -7.23 -3.43
N ALA A 42 22.56 -7.05 -4.51
CA ALA A 42 24.02 -7.05 -4.43
C ALA A 42 24.56 -5.89 -3.58
N GLN A 43 23.90 -4.73 -3.59
CA GLN A 43 24.26 -3.61 -2.73
C GLN A 43 24.00 -3.93 -1.26
N LEU A 44 22.83 -4.48 -0.92
CA LEU A 44 22.51 -4.91 0.44
C LEU A 44 23.50 -5.94 0.98
N LEU A 45 23.92 -6.90 0.13
CA LEU A 45 24.92 -7.90 0.50
C LEU A 45 26.30 -7.27 0.79
N ARG A 46 26.72 -6.29 -0.02
CA ARG A 46 27.96 -5.55 0.22
C ARG A 46 27.90 -4.75 1.53
N ASP A 47 26.79 -4.08 1.78
CA ASP A 47 26.62 -3.27 2.99
C ASP A 47 26.58 -4.16 4.24
N LEU A 48 25.92 -5.33 4.17
CA LEU A 48 25.95 -6.33 5.25
C LEU A 48 27.37 -6.87 5.49
N GLN A 49 28.14 -7.13 4.43
CA GLN A 49 29.54 -7.56 4.58
C GLN A 49 30.40 -6.47 5.23
N LEU A 50 30.28 -5.22 4.79
CA LEU A 50 30.98 -4.08 5.39
C LEU A 50 30.63 -3.91 6.87
N ILE A 51 29.35 -4.04 7.22
CA ILE A 51 28.89 -3.98 8.61
C ILE A 51 29.49 -5.11 9.43
N ASN A 52 29.47 -6.35 8.92
CA ASN A 52 30.03 -7.51 9.61
C ASN A 52 31.55 -7.39 9.80
N GLU A 53 32.28 -6.98 8.76
CA GLU A 53 33.73 -6.74 8.84
C GLU A 53 34.07 -5.67 9.86
N ARG A 54 33.32 -4.56 9.85
CA ARG A 54 33.48 -3.49 10.83
C ARG A 54 33.18 -3.98 12.24
N THR A 55 32.12 -4.76 12.41
CA THR A 55 31.71 -5.34 13.69
C THR A 55 32.80 -6.27 14.23
N VAL A 56 33.36 -7.14 13.40
CA VAL A 56 34.46 -8.04 13.79
C VAL A 56 35.73 -7.26 14.10
N ARG A 57 36.01 -6.17 13.38
CA ARG A 57 37.18 -5.31 13.66
C ARG A 57 37.04 -4.57 15.00
N GLU A 58 35.83 -4.09 15.32
CA GLU A 58 35.58 -3.29 16.53
C GLU A 58 35.32 -4.16 17.78
N LEU A 59 34.65 -5.31 17.62
CA LEU A 59 34.20 -6.17 18.74
C LEU A 59 34.92 -7.52 18.82
N GLY A 60 35.77 -7.84 17.83
CA GLY A 60 36.42 -9.14 17.71
C GLY A 60 35.53 -10.20 17.03
N PRO A 61 36.08 -11.38 16.72
CA PRO A 61 35.32 -12.47 16.13
C PRO A 61 34.26 -13.00 17.10
N LEU A 62 33.15 -13.50 16.57
CA LEU A 62 32.12 -14.17 17.38
C LEU A 62 32.74 -15.35 18.14
N PRO A 63 32.44 -15.52 19.44
CA PRO A 63 32.92 -16.65 20.21
C PRO A 63 32.44 -17.98 19.62
N HIS A 64 33.26 -19.02 19.72
CA HIS A 64 32.85 -20.38 19.36
C HIS A 64 31.65 -20.80 20.23
N GLY A 65 30.48 -20.94 19.60
CA GLY A 65 29.19 -21.19 20.28
C GLY A 65 28.16 -20.06 20.17
N GLY A 66 28.48 -18.94 19.51
CA GLY A 66 27.58 -17.79 19.34
C GLY A 66 27.58 -16.85 20.56
N LEU A 67 26.80 -15.77 20.48
CA LEU A 67 26.64 -14.85 21.61
C LEU A 67 25.92 -15.56 22.77
N PRO A 68 26.32 -15.35 24.03
CA PRO A 68 25.62 -15.93 25.17
C PRO A 68 24.14 -15.51 25.15
N VAL A 69 23.24 -16.48 24.97
CA VAL A 69 21.80 -16.25 25.08
C VAL A 69 21.52 -16.03 26.57
N GLN A 70 21.42 -14.77 26.97
CA GLN A 70 20.92 -14.44 28.29
C GLN A 70 19.48 -14.95 28.38
N PRO A 71 19.11 -15.74 29.41
CA PRO A 71 17.73 -16.11 29.61
C PRO A 71 16.93 -14.82 29.77
N LYS A 72 16.06 -14.52 28.78
CA LYS A 72 15.16 -13.37 28.85
C LYS A 72 14.43 -13.46 30.19
N ARG A 73 14.65 -12.47 31.06
CA ARG A 73 13.81 -12.31 32.25
C ARG A 73 12.37 -12.26 31.77
N LYS A 74 11.56 -13.21 32.22
CA LYS A 74 10.11 -13.15 32.01
C LYS A 74 9.66 -11.77 32.53
N PRO A 75 8.87 -11.01 31.75
CA PRO A 75 8.31 -9.77 32.24
C PRO A 75 7.57 -10.07 33.55
N LYS A 76 7.73 -9.21 34.57
CA LYS A 76 6.95 -9.33 35.81
C LYS A 76 5.48 -9.31 35.42
N ARG A 77 4.69 -10.25 35.97
CA ARG A 77 3.23 -10.22 35.87
C ARG A 77 2.74 -8.83 36.26
N ALA A 78 1.80 -8.30 35.47
CA ALA A 78 1.18 -7.03 35.77
C ALA A 78 0.45 -7.11 37.12
N PRO A 79 0.41 -6.04 37.94
CA PRO A 79 -0.15 -6.06 39.29
C PRO A 79 -1.63 -6.46 39.40
N TRP A 80 -2.36 -6.53 38.27
CA TRP A 80 -3.79 -6.85 38.21
C TRP A 80 -4.11 -8.28 37.76
N GLU A 81 -3.11 -9.13 37.51
CA GLU A 81 -3.36 -10.55 37.25
C GLU A 81 -3.65 -11.29 38.57
N GLN A 82 -4.91 -11.64 38.81
CA GLN A 82 -5.29 -12.50 39.93
C GLN A 82 -4.81 -13.95 39.69
N PRO A 83 -4.36 -14.66 40.73
CA PRO A 83 -3.93 -16.05 40.58
C PRO A 83 -5.15 -16.95 40.29
N VAL A 84 -5.06 -17.73 39.21
CA VAL A 84 -5.91 -18.90 39.02
C VAL A 84 -5.47 -19.94 40.05
N VAL A 85 -6.40 -20.39 40.87
CA VAL A 85 -6.21 -21.47 41.85
C VAL A 85 -6.19 -22.79 41.08
N ASP A 86 -5.06 -23.50 41.11
CA ASP A 86 -5.00 -24.87 40.62
C ASP A 86 -5.77 -25.80 41.58
N PRO A 87 -6.64 -26.71 41.09
CA PRO A 87 -7.28 -27.70 41.94
C PRO A 87 -6.27 -28.79 42.38
N PRO A 88 -6.50 -29.40 43.56
CA PRO A 88 -5.52 -30.25 44.23
C PRO A 88 -5.39 -31.64 43.58
N THR A 89 -4.15 -32.13 43.58
CA THR A 89 -3.74 -33.51 43.33
C THR A 89 -4.42 -34.49 44.28
N LEU A 90 -5.08 -35.53 43.75
CA LEU A 90 -5.40 -36.76 44.47
C LEU A 90 -5.25 -37.99 43.54
N ASP A 91 -4.18 -38.74 43.84
CA ASP A 91 -4.00 -40.19 43.93
C ASP A 91 -4.28 -41.19 42.79
N ALA A 92 -3.43 -42.22 42.88
CA ALA A 92 -3.20 -43.39 42.06
C ALA A 92 -4.43 -44.29 41.82
N ASP A 93 -4.25 -45.17 40.81
CA ASP A 93 -5.06 -46.34 40.42
C ASP A 93 -6.19 -46.13 39.40
N ALA A 94 -5.84 -46.15 38.11
CA ALA A 94 -6.67 -46.69 37.03
C ALA A 94 -5.82 -47.02 35.76
N PRO A 95 -6.23 -47.98 34.91
CA PRO A 95 -5.32 -48.89 34.21
C PRO A 95 -4.70 -48.37 32.91
N LEU A 96 -3.50 -48.91 32.63
CA LEU A 96 -2.67 -48.70 31.45
C LEU A 96 -3.46 -48.90 30.14
N LEU A 97 -3.70 -47.79 29.43
CA LEU A 97 -4.03 -47.82 28.00
C LEU A 97 -2.73 -47.92 27.19
N PRO A 98 -2.74 -48.62 26.03
CA PRO A 98 -1.54 -48.95 25.29
C PRO A 98 -0.83 -47.70 24.79
N GLN A 99 0.44 -47.56 25.16
CA GLN A 99 1.30 -46.49 24.67
C GLN A 99 1.60 -46.73 23.19
N THR A 100 1.04 -45.88 22.33
CA THR A 100 1.57 -45.68 20.98
C THR A 100 2.97 -45.05 21.10
N PRO A 101 3.98 -45.56 20.39
CA PRO A 101 5.33 -45.01 20.46
C PRO A 101 5.34 -43.58 19.93
N LEU A 102 5.84 -42.66 20.76
CA LEU A 102 6.16 -41.28 20.39
C LEU A 102 7.48 -41.30 19.60
N SER A 103 7.42 -41.76 18.35
CA SER A 103 8.44 -41.48 17.35
C SER A 103 7.87 -40.46 16.37
N ASP A 104 8.64 -39.39 16.13
CA ASP A 104 8.43 -38.33 15.14
C ASP A 104 7.57 -37.12 15.53
N ILE A 105 7.90 -36.47 16.66
CA ILE A 105 7.67 -35.02 16.80
C ILE A 105 9.03 -34.32 16.64
N GLY A 106 9.41 -34.17 15.38
CA GLY A 106 10.53 -33.37 14.94
C GLY A 106 10.17 -32.74 13.60
N ASP A 107 9.11 -31.93 13.58
CA ASP A 107 8.80 -31.10 12.41
C ASP A 107 9.85 -29.97 12.34
N PRO A 108 10.75 -29.97 11.33
CA PRO A 108 11.90 -29.08 11.28
C PRO A 108 11.55 -27.65 10.80
N ASP A 109 10.28 -27.26 10.81
CA ASP A 109 9.82 -26.01 10.21
C ASP A 109 9.63 -24.83 11.20
N MET A 110 9.99 -24.99 12.47
CA MET A 110 9.74 -23.99 13.52
C MET A 110 10.67 -22.76 13.55
N PHE A 111 11.55 -22.56 12.58
CA PHE A 111 12.30 -21.31 12.41
C PHE A 111 12.45 -20.92 10.94
N LYS A 112 11.34 -20.80 10.22
CA LYS A 112 11.31 -19.99 9.00
C LYS A 112 11.28 -18.51 9.39
N PHE A 113 12.44 -17.85 9.37
CA PHE A 113 12.48 -16.40 9.16
C PHE A 113 11.70 -16.13 7.88
N SER A 114 10.48 -15.62 8.01
CA SER A 114 9.71 -15.12 6.88
C SER A 114 10.51 -13.96 6.28
N ASN A 115 11.04 -14.17 5.08
CA ASN A 115 11.68 -13.13 4.30
C ASN A 115 10.72 -11.91 4.23
N PRO A 116 11.11 -10.71 4.72
CA PRO A 116 10.24 -9.52 4.69
C PRO A 116 9.88 -9.08 3.26
N PHE A 117 10.54 -9.66 2.25
CA PHE A 117 10.28 -9.44 0.82
C PHE A 117 9.40 -10.50 0.15
N LYS A 118 8.80 -11.45 0.90
CA LYS A 118 7.68 -12.24 0.36
C LYS A 118 6.44 -11.34 0.24
N LYS A 119 6.43 -10.48 -0.79
CA LYS A 119 5.25 -9.74 -1.24
C LYS A 119 4.12 -10.76 -1.41
N LYS A 120 3.04 -10.61 -0.64
CA LYS A 120 1.83 -11.41 -0.83
C LYS A 120 1.43 -11.30 -2.30
N ARG A 121 1.37 -12.42 -3.00
CA ARG A 121 0.68 -12.50 -4.29
C ARG A 121 -0.78 -12.13 -4.02
N ARG A 122 -1.13 -10.86 -4.26
CA ARG A 122 -2.53 -10.41 -4.23
C ARG A 122 -3.22 -11.11 -5.39
N GLU A 123 -4.47 -11.57 -5.18
CA GLU A 123 -5.31 -11.93 -6.31
C GLU A 123 -5.38 -10.69 -7.21
N PRO A 124 -4.91 -10.78 -8.47
CA PRO A 124 -4.72 -9.59 -9.30
C PRO A 124 -6.05 -8.98 -9.74
N TRP A 125 -7.17 -9.66 -9.48
CA TRP A 125 -8.49 -9.27 -9.94
C TRP A 125 -9.59 -9.64 -8.94
N PRO A 126 -10.59 -8.76 -8.72
CA PRO A 126 -10.65 -7.36 -9.15
C PRO A 126 -9.53 -6.53 -8.49
N LEU A 127 -9.12 -5.43 -9.15
CA LEU A 127 -8.11 -4.54 -8.60
C LEU A 127 -8.59 -3.91 -7.29
N ARG A 128 -7.70 -3.87 -6.30
CA ARG A 128 -7.94 -3.25 -5.01
C ARG A 128 -6.89 -2.19 -4.74
N PHE A 129 -7.30 -1.12 -4.06
CA PHE A 129 -6.40 -0.09 -3.58
C PHE A 129 -6.01 -0.34 -2.12
N ASP A 130 -4.82 0.09 -1.76
CA ASP A 130 -4.23 -0.06 -0.42
C ASP A 130 -3.70 1.28 0.12
N SER A 131 -3.95 2.34 -0.63
CA SER A 131 -3.60 3.70 -0.27
C SER A 131 -4.57 4.64 -0.99
N TYR A 132 -4.86 5.77 -0.37
CA TYR A 132 -5.73 6.77 -0.97
C TYR A 132 -5.26 8.18 -0.65
N SER A 133 -5.73 9.14 -1.44
CA SER A 133 -5.73 10.55 -1.10
C SER A 133 -7.15 11.09 -1.18
N PHE A 134 -7.56 11.85 -0.18
CA PHE A 134 -8.88 12.44 -0.07
C PHE A 134 -8.83 13.94 -0.31
N ASP A 135 -9.85 14.46 -0.99
CA ASP A 135 -10.17 15.89 -1.01
C ASP A 135 -11.67 16.07 -1.15
N ALA A 136 -12.17 17.22 -0.70
CA ALA A 136 -13.58 17.53 -0.76
C ALA A 136 -13.82 18.99 -1.17
N ARG A 137 -14.90 19.22 -1.91
CA ARG A 137 -15.30 20.55 -2.36
C ARG A 137 -16.80 20.75 -2.16
N CYS A 138 -17.18 21.99 -1.90
CA CYS A 138 -18.57 22.40 -1.80
C CYS A 138 -18.87 23.43 -2.88
N TYR A 139 -20.01 23.32 -3.55
CA TYR A 139 -20.52 24.24 -4.57
C TYR A 139 -22.00 24.48 -4.36
N HIS A 140 -22.48 25.67 -4.68
CA HIS A 140 -23.88 26.06 -4.47
C HIS A 140 -24.37 25.71 -3.04
N THR A 141 -23.57 26.03 -2.03
CA THR A 141 -23.96 25.91 -0.62
C THR A 141 -23.85 27.26 0.04
N LEU A 142 -24.71 27.56 1.01
CA LEU A 142 -24.60 28.76 1.83
C LEU A 142 -23.54 28.61 2.92
N ARG A 143 -23.36 27.38 3.43
CA ARG A 143 -22.34 26.96 4.40
C ARG A 143 -22.07 25.49 4.21
N CYS A 144 -20.84 25.04 4.42
CA CYS A 144 -20.46 23.65 4.24
C CYS A 144 -19.28 23.28 5.15
N SER A 145 -19.42 22.20 5.91
CA SER A 145 -18.41 21.59 6.75
C SER A 145 -18.31 20.11 6.41
N ILE A 146 -17.10 19.66 6.07
CA ILE A 146 -16.81 18.28 5.71
C ILE A 146 -15.66 17.82 6.58
N ILE A 147 -15.93 16.91 7.52
CA ILE A 147 -14.94 16.41 8.46
C ILE A 147 -14.64 14.96 8.15
N PHE A 148 -13.36 14.63 7.99
CA PHE A 148 -12.88 13.26 7.80
C PHE A 148 -11.58 13.08 8.58
N ASP A 149 -11.46 11.98 9.34
CA ASP A 149 -10.36 11.75 10.29
C ASP A 149 -10.07 12.97 11.20
N ARG A 150 -11.13 13.60 11.70
CA ARG A 150 -11.10 14.82 12.53
C ARG A 150 -10.49 16.05 11.83
N GLN A 151 -10.26 16.01 10.53
CA GLN A 151 -9.78 17.15 9.75
C GLN A 151 -10.92 17.80 8.97
N GLN A 152 -10.93 19.14 8.93
CA GLN A 152 -11.85 19.92 8.10
C GLN A 152 -11.33 20.02 6.66
N HIS A 153 -12.17 19.69 5.68
CA HIS A 153 -11.84 19.73 4.25
C HIS A 153 -12.59 20.82 3.47
N SER A 154 -13.59 21.47 4.06
CA SER A 154 -14.27 22.61 3.43
C SER A 154 -13.64 23.94 3.82
N LEU A 155 -13.53 24.86 2.84
CA LEU A 155 -13.15 26.25 3.06
C LEU A 155 -14.36 27.16 3.36
N HIS A 156 -15.59 26.68 3.13
CA HIS A 156 -16.82 27.48 3.11
C HIS A 156 -17.64 27.35 4.40
N LEU A 157 -17.00 27.58 5.56
CA LEU A 157 -17.63 27.37 6.88
C LEU A 157 -18.65 28.44 7.27
N ALA A 158 -18.41 29.67 6.80
CA ALA A 158 -19.21 30.86 7.14
C ALA A 158 -19.76 31.58 5.91
N ASP A 159 -19.21 31.32 4.73
CA ASP A 159 -19.53 32.03 3.49
C ASP A 159 -20.05 31.05 2.43
N PRO A 160 -20.92 31.51 1.51
CA PRO A 160 -21.37 30.70 0.40
C PRO A 160 -20.22 30.23 -0.49
N SER A 161 -20.34 29.01 -1.03
CA SER A 161 -19.32 28.45 -1.92
C SER A 161 -19.37 28.97 -3.35
N GLY A 162 -20.55 29.33 -3.84
CA GLY A 162 -20.76 29.80 -5.21
C GLY A 162 -20.54 28.72 -6.27
N ASP A 163 -20.28 29.18 -7.49
CA ASP A 163 -20.05 28.33 -8.65
C ASP A 163 -18.63 27.74 -8.64
N PRO A 164 -18.41 26.60 -9.33
CA PRO A 164 -17.06 26.14 -9.62
C PRO A 164 -16.22 27.19 -10.35
N TYR A 165 -14.91 27.23 -10.05
CA TYR A 165 -14.00 28.25 -10.61
C TYR A 165 -13.84 28.16 -12.14
N ALA A 166 -14.11 27.00 -12.73
CA ALA A 166 -14.06 26.75 -14.16
C ALA A 166 -14.99 25.58 -14.53
N PRO A 167 -15.48 25.47 -15.78
CA PRO A 167 -16.34 24.35 -16.19
C PRO A 167 -15.69 22.96 -16.11
N ASP A 168 -14.37 22.90 -16.35
CA ASP A 168 -13.51 21.72 -16.40
C ASP A 168 -12.73 21.50 -15.09
N TRP A 169 -13.15 22.13 -13.99
CA TRP A 169 -12.45 22.09 -12.71
C TRP A 169 -12.15 20.68 -12.16
N LYS A 170 -12.91 19.67 -12.61
CA LYS A 170 -12.77 18.27 -12.20
C LYS A 170 -11.60 17.56 -12.87
N ASP A 171 -11.10 18.07 -14.01
CA ASP A 171 -10.12 17.38 -14.85
C ASP A 171 -8.78 17.17 -14.10
N ASP A 172 -8.35 18.18 -13.35
CA ASP A 172 -7.13 18.16 -12.53
C ASP A 172 -7.38 17.93 -11.04
N TRP A 173 -8.62 17.62 -10.65
CA TRP A 173 -8.96 17.45 -9.24
C TRP A 173 -8.29 16.21 -8.64
N ARG A 174 -7.42 16.45 -7.65
CA ARG A 174 -6.66 15.45 -6.91
C ARG A 174 -6.76 15.66 -5.41
N GLY A 175 -6.64 14.55 -4.69
CA GLY A 175 -6.62 14.48 -3.23
C GLY A 175 -5.33 15.02 -2.62
N GLY A 176 -5.43 15.74 -1.49
CA GLY A 176 -4.27 16.21 -0.73
C GLY A 176 -4.08 15.49 0.62
N PHE A 177 -5.13 14.88 1.17
CA PHE A 177 -5.11 14.21 2.46
C PHE A 177 -4.87 12.71 2.29
N GLY A 178 -3.66 12.26 2.61
CA GLY A 178 -3.23 10.89 2.35
C GLY A 178 -3.66 9.87 3.42
N SER A 179 -3.82 8.62 2.98
CA SER A 179 -3.96 7.45 3.84
C SER A 179 -2.75 7.24 4.74
N THR A 180 -2.97 6.72 5.94
CA THR A 180 -1.90 6.25 6.83
C THR A 180 -1.50 4.81 6.53
N GLU A 181 -0.39 4.33 7.10
CA GLU A 181 -0.01 2.91 7.04
C GLU A 181 -1.09 1.98 7.66
N GLU A 182 -1.91 2.52 8.56
CA GLU A 182 -2.95 1.77 9.26
C GLU A 182 -4.12 1.38 8.34
N PHE A 183 -4.36 2.15 7.26
CA PHE A 183 -5.45 1.94 6.32
C PHE A 183 -5.48 0.51 5.77
N GLU A 184 -4.33 -0.06 5.42
CA GLU A 184 -4.24 -1.42 4.86
C GLU A 184 -4.77 -2.49 5.82
N THR A 185 -4.73 -2.23 7.13
CA THR A 185 -5.10 -3.20 8.16
C THR A 185 -6.46 -2.93 8.78
N ARG A 186 -6.90 -1.67 8.82
CA ARG A 186 -8.11 -1.25 9.53
C ARG A 186 -9.18 -0.61 8.64
N GLY A 187 -8.87 -0.35 7.38
CA GLY A 187 -9.76 0.39 6.49
C GLY A 187 -9.77 1.89 6.79
N PHE A 188 -10.83 2.57 6.34
CA PHE A 188 -10.96 4.02 6.53
C PHE A 188 -10.99 4.42 8.03
N PRO A 189 -10.35 5.54 8.40
CA PRO A 189 -10.22 5.95 9.80
C PRO A 189 -11.55 6.41 10.44
N SER A 190 -12.50 6.89 9.65
CA SER A 190 -13.83 7.33 10.09
C SER A 190 -14.83 7.38 8.94
N THR A 191 -16.10 7.68 9.23
CA THR A 191 -17.04 8.24 8.25
C THR A 191 -16.62 9.65 7.85
N VAL A 192 -17.17 10.15 6.74
CA VAL A 192 -17.12 11.57 6.39
C VAL A 192 -18.36 12.24 6.94
N ASP A 193 -18.19 13.16 7.88
CA ASP A 193 -19.28 13.90 8.52
C ASP A 193 -19.51 15.19 7.76
N ILE A 194 -20.69 15.33 7.16
CA ILE A 194 -21.03 16.43 6.26
C ILE A 194 -22.19 17.20 6.87
N ARG A 195 -21.96 18.48 7.15
CA ARG A 195 -23.01 19.43 7.56
C ARG A 195 -23.00 20.61 6.61
N TRP A 196 -24.12 20.89 5.98
CA TRP A 196 -24.20 21.97 4.99
C TRP A 196 -25.59 22.61 4.97
N THR A 197 -25.64 23.85 4.49
CA THR A 197 -26.88 24.56 4.19
C THR A 197 -26.95 24.70 2.67
N ALA A 198 -27.95 24.06 2.05
CA ALA A 198 -28.13 24.11 0.61
C ALA A 198 -28.70 25.46 0.16
N MET A 199 -28.93 25.66 -1.15
CA MET A 199 -29.45 26.93 -1.67
C MET A 199 -30.89 27.22 -1.24
N ASP A 200 -31.63 26.19 -0.81
CA ASP A 200 -32.95 26.34 -0.21
C ASP A 200 -32.93 26.88 1.23
N GLY A 201 -31.74 27.10 1.80
CA GLY A 201 -31.56 27.60 3.16
C GLY A 201 -31.74 26.54 4.26
N VAL A 202 -32.01 25.28 3.91
CA VAL A 202 -32.22 24.20 4.88
C VAL A 202 -30.87 23.55 5.23
N GLU A 203 -30.57 23.51 6.53
CA GLU A 203 -29.42 22.81 7.07
C GLU A 203 -29.63 21.29 7.04
N ARG A 204 -28.59 20.57 6.63
CA ARG A 204 -28.57 19.12 6.50
C ARG A 204 -27.32 18.54 7.15
N TYR A 205 -27.45 17.30 7.58
CA TYR A 205 -26.38 16.50 8.15
C TYR A 205 -26.43 15.09 7.59
N VAL A 206 -25.26 14.53 7.23
CA VAL A 206 -25.13 13.12 6.93
C VAL A 206 -23.73 12.61 7.20
N GLU A 207 -23.64 11.33 7.54
CA GLU A 207 -22.41 10.56 7.62
C GLU A 207 -22.29 9.69 6.37
N VAL A 208 -21.20 9.85 5.63
CA VAL A 208 -20.89 9.04 4.45
C VAL A 208 -19.86 7.98 4.83
N ASP A 209 -20.23 6.72 4.66
CA ASP A 209 -19.38 5.58 4.98
C ASP A 209 -18.65 5.10 3.72
N LEU A 210 -17.34 5.40 3.64
CA LEU A 210 -16.50 5.07 2.50
C LEU A 210 -16.28 3.55 2.36
N GLU A 211 -16.37 2.77 3.45
CA GLU A 211 -16.30 1.30 3.34
C GLU A 211 -17.53 0.72 2.65
N LYS A 212 -18.70 1.35 2.81
CA LYS A 212 -19.90 0.95 2.08
C LYS A 212 -19.87 1.34 0.61
N ILE A 213 -19.24 2.48 0.29
CA ILE A 213 -19.09 2.92 -1.10
C ILE A 213 -18.06 2.07 -1.85
N PHE A 214 -16.96 1.70 -1.18
CA PHE A 214 -15.86 0.93 -1.76
C PHE A 214 -15.66 -0.41 -1.03
N PRO A 215 -16.60 -1.36 -1.17
CA PRO A 215 -16.57 -2.60 -0.40
C PRO A 215 -15.30 -3.41 -0.71
N GLY A 216 -14.46 -3.62 0.31
CA GLY A 216 -13.18 -4.30 0.16
C GLY A 216 -12.15 -3.53 -0.66
N HIS A 217 -12.28 -2.20 -0.71
CA HIS A 217 -11.33 -1.30 -1.37
C HIS A 217 -11.19 -1.59 -2.87
N LEU A 218 -12.31 -1.87 -3.54
CA LEU A 218 -12.34 -2.05 -4.99
C LEU A 218 -11.93 -0.78 -5.71
N MET A 219 -10.98 -0.90 -6.64
CA MET A 219 -10.51 0.19 -7.47
C MET A 219 -11.38 0.28 -8.73
N LEU A 220 -12.03 1.42 -8.94
CA LEU A 220 -12.85 1.69 -10.11
C LEU A 220 -11.97 2.18 -11.26
N HIS A 221 -12.11 1.56 -12.43
CA HIS A 221 -11.43 1.95 -13.68
C HIS A 221 -12.19 1.40 -14.90
N ASN A 222 -11.93 1.97 -16.08
CA ASN A 222 -12.52 1.53 -17.35
C ASN A 222 -11.57 0.68 -18.22
N VAL A 223 -10.37 0.35 -17.72
CA VAL A 223 -9.38 -0.46 -18.43
C VAL A 223 -9.79 -1.94 -18.42
N ALA A 224 -9.83 -2.58 -19.58
CA ALA A 224 -10.07 -4.03 -19.69
C ALA A 224 -8.90 -4.81 -19.05
N GLY A 225 -9.19 -5.93 -18.39
CA GLY A 225 -8.19 -6.66 -17.60
C GLY A 225 -6.99 -7.11 -18.45
N GLU A 226 -7.24 -7.51 -19.70
CA GLU A 226 -6.25 -7.90 -20.69
C GLU A 226 -5.35 -6.75 -21.17
N ASP A 227 -5.76 -5.50 -20.98
CA ASP A 227 -5.01 -4.31 -21.41
C ASP A 227 -4.19 -3.69 -20.28
N ILE A 228 -4.33 -4.18 -19.05
CA ILE A 228 -3.55 -3.72 -17.90
C ILE A 228 -2.12 -4.22 -18.02
N ASP A 229 -1.18 -3.34 -17.70
CA ASP A 229 0.22 -3.66 -17.73
C ASP A 229 0.64 -4.69 -16.66
N GLU A 230 1.43 -5.70 -17.03
CA GLU A 230 1.89 -6.72 -16.09
C GLU A 230 2.75 -6.14 -14.96
N PHE A 231 3.55 -5.11 -15.25
CA PHE A 231 4.33 -4.42 -14.21
C PHE A 231 3.39 -3.75 -13.20
N PHE A 232 2.32 -3.11 -13.66
CA PHE A 232 1.33 -2.50 -12.78
C PHE A 232 0.64 -3.53 -11.88
N LEU A 233 0.28 -4.71 -12.41
CA LEU A 233 -0.34 -5.77 -11.60
C LEU A 233 0.56 -6.26 -10.44
N VAL A 234 1.89 -6.20 -10.62
CA VAL A 234 2.85 -6.70 -9.63
C VAL A 234 3.40 -5.60 -8.73
N TYR A 235 3.60 -4.40 -9.27
CA TYR A 235 4.33 -3.33 -8.62
C TYR A 235 3.52 -2.04 -8.43
N GLY A 236 2.26 -2.00 -8.87
CA GLY A 236 1.46 -0.78 -8.88
C GLY A 236 2.02 0.28 -9.82
N TYR A 237 1.38 1.45 -9.85
CA TYR A 237 1.76 2.54 -10.75
C TYR A 237 3.19 3.06 -10.48
N SER A 238 3.57 3.20 -9.21
CA SER A 238 4.85 3.80 -8.80
C SER A 238 5.96 2.78 -8.52
N GLY A 239 5.76 1.50 -8.84
CA GLY A 239 6.77 0.46 -8.63
C GLY A 239 6.94 -0.02 -7.17
N ASN A 240 6.21 0.56 -6.23
CA ASN A 240 6.32 0.26 -4.79
C ASN A 240 5.40 -0.88 -4.31
N GLY A 241 4.60 -1.47 -5.20
CA GLY A 241 3.61 -2.50 -4.89
C GLY A 241 2.29 -1.96 -4.35
N ARG A 242 2.08 -0.63 -4.38
CA ARG A 242 0.88 0.03 -3.85
C ARG A 242 -0.02 0.50 -4.98
N ASN A 243 -1.32 0.34 -4.77
CA ASN A 243 -2.35 0.83 -5.67
C ASN A 243 -3.00 2.02 -4.99
N HIS A 244 -2.62 3.22 -5.44
CA HIS A 244 -3.10 4.48 -4.89
C HIS A 244 -4.29 5.02 -5.69
N VAL A 245 -5.31 5.48 -4.98
CA VAL A 245 -6.49 6.12 -5.57
C VAL A 245 -6.71 7.52 -4.99
N TYR A 246 -7.39 8.37 -5.74
CA TYR A 246 -7.96 9.61 -5.24
C TYR A 246 -9.44 9.41 -4.99
N ILE A 247 -9.89 9.67 -3.76
CA ILE A 247 -11.30 9.68 -3.37
C ILE A 247 -11.71 11.13 -3.23
N LEU A 248 -12.68 11.55 -4.04
CA LEU A 248 -12.99 12.96 -4.22
C LEU A 248 -14.48 13.18 -3.92
N LEU A 249 -14.78 14.06 -2.96
CA LEU A 249 -16.15 14.29 -2.51
C LEU A 249 -16.65 15.68 -2.88
N GLU A 250 -17.79 15.76 -3.54
CA GLU A 250 -18.43 17.02 -3.95
C GLU A 250 -19.78 17.14 -3.24
N VAL A 251 -19.98 18.20 -2.48
CA VAL A 251 -21.31 18.65 -2.03
C VAL A 251 -21.75 19.76 -2.98
N ASN A 252 -22.83 19.55 -3.71
CA ASN A 252 -23.34 20.48 -4.72
C ASN A 252 -24.83 20.71 -4.50
N ASP A 253 -25.19 21.85 -3.90
CA ASP A 253 -26.55 22.15 -3.42
C ASP A 253 -27.10 21.04 -2.51
N ARG A 254 -28.01 20.20 -3.02
CA ARG A 254 -28.64 19.10 -2.29
C ARG A 254 -28.06 17.73 -2.61
N THR A 255 -27.10 17.67 -3.53
CA THR A 255 -26.52 16.43 -4.01
C THR A 255 -25.10 16.25 -3.46
N ILE A 256 -24.81 15.06 -2.97
CA ILE A 256 -23.45 14.65 -2.63
C ILE A 256 -23.01 13.62 -3.66
N ASN A 257 -21.83 13.85 -4.24
CA ASN A 257 -21.19 12.94 -5.18
C ASN A 257 -19.85 12.49 -4.60
N VAL A 258 -19.57 11.19 -4.68
CA VAL A 258 -18.27 10.62 -4.36
C VAL A 258 -17.70 10.02 -5.63
N TYR A 259 -16.52 10.48 -6.00
CA TYR A 259 -15.79 10.02 -7.17
C TYR A 259 -14.54 9.25 -6.74
N MET A 260 -14.10 8.36 -7.62
CA MET A 260 -12.79 7.75 -7.56
C MET A 260 -12.01 8.10 -8.82
N ARG A 261 -10.72 8.34 -8.65
CA ARG A 261 -9.77 8.51 -9.74
C ARG A 261 -8.55 7.65 -9.44
N ALA A 262 -8.13 6.83 -10.40
CA ALA A 262 -7.05 5.87 -10.24
C ALA A 262 -6.15 5.88 -11.47
N ASP A 263 -4.83 5.91 -11.25
CA ASP A 263 -3.86 5.73 -12.32
C ASP A 263 -3.72 4.24 -12.64
N VAL A 264 -4.15 3.82 -13.83
CA VAL A 264 -4.03 2.46 -14.33
C VAL A 264 -3.13 2.45 -15.55
N LEU A 265 -1.97 1.80 -15.41
CA LEU A 265 -1.03 1.65 -16.50
C LEU A 265 -1.50 0.56 -17.46
N THR A 266 -1.52 0.87 -18.75
CA THR A 266 -1.89 -0.07 -19.80
C THR A 266 -0.65 -0.64 -20.49
N LYS A 267 -0.80 -1.78 -21.17
CA LYS A 267 0.27 -2.40 -21.99
C LYS A 267 0.63 -1.58 -23.23
N HIS A 268 -0.19 -0.60 -23.61
CA HIS A 268 -0.01 0.18 -24.84
C HIS A 268 0.98 1.32 -24.65
N LEU A 269 1.80 1.55 -25.67
CA LEU A 269 2.74 2.68 -25.70
C LEU A 269 2.03 3.95 -26.16
N ALA A 270 2.32 5.07 -25.50
CA ALA A 270 1.74 6.38 -25.81
C ALA A 270 2.36 6.99 -27.07
N ASP A 271 3.67 6.83 -27.25
CA ASP A 271 4.40 7.27 -28.44
C ASP A 271 5.41 6.20 -28.88
N PRO A 272 4.93 5.10 -29.52
CA PRO A 272 5.81 4.02 -29.94
C PRO A 272 6.93 4.46 -30.89
N GLN A 273 6.77 5.59 -31.59
CA GLN A 273 7.70 6.06 -32.61
C GLN A 273 8.88 6.84 -32.03
N HIS A 274 8.65 7.68 -31.02
CA HIS A 274 9.71 8.52 -30.44
C HIS A 274 10.17 8.06 -29.07
N ASP A 275 9.28 7.43 -28.30
CA ASP A 275 9.61 6.90 -26.97
C ASP A 275 8.94 5.54 -26.75
N PRO A 276 9.64 4.44 -27.07
CA PRO A 276 9.11 3.08 -26.92
C PRO A 276 8.96 2.67 -25.45
N HIS A 277 9.08 3.61 -24.51
CA HIS A 277 9.07 3.38 -23.09
C HIS A 277 7.95 4.06 -22.32
N ILE A 278 7.28 5.05 -22.92
CA ILE A 278 6.12 5.68 -22.31
C ILE A 278 4.89 4.82 -22.58
N LYS A 279 4.34 4.24 -21.51
CA LYS A 279 3.06 3.54 -21.54
C LYS A 279 1.90 4.52 -21.34
N ILE A 280 0.75 4.21 -21.94
CA ILE A 280 -0.49 4.96 -21.71
C ILE A 280 -0.96 4.68 -20.28
N SER A 281 -1.15 5.74 -19.50
CA SER A 281 -1.85 5.71 -18.22
C SER A 281 -3.29 6.19 -18.41
N ARG A 282 -4.25 5.49 -17.82
CA ARG A 282 -5.63 5.94 -17.71
C ARG A 282 -5.86 6.47 -16.30
N ASN A 283 -6.46 7.65 -16.22
CA ASN A 283 -6.72 8.36 -14.98
C ASN A 283 -8.13 8.94 -15.07
N ASP A 284 -9.13 8.06 -15.22
CA ASP A 284 -10.52 8.48 -15.39
C ASP A 284 -11.13 8.88 -14.04
N LEU A 285 -11.95 9.93 -14.02
CA LEU A 285 -12.78 10.27 -12.86
C LEU A 285 -14.12 9.52 -12.96
N ILE A 286 -14.35 8.57 -12.06
CA ILE A 286 -15.53 7.72 -12.06
C ILE A 286 -16.43 8.09 -10.88
N LEU A 287 -17.72 8.35 -11.14
CA LEU A 287 -18.72 8.55 -10.10
C LEU A 287 -19.01 7.21 -9.40
N ALA A 288 -18.56 7.08 -8.15
CA ALA A 288 -18.74 5.87 -7.34
C ALA A 288 -20.10 5.85 -6.64
N TRP A 289 -20.56 7.01 -6.18
CA TRP A 289 -21.81 7.13 -5.43
C TRP A 289 -22.39 8.54 -5.56
N THR A 290 -23.71 8.63 -5.62
CA THR A 290 -24.43 9.91 -5.60
C THR A 290 -25.72 9.79 -4.81
N LYS A 291 -26.08 10.85 -4.08
CA LYS A 291 -27.36 10.95 -3.40
C LYS A 291 -27.81 12.40 -3.28
N THR A 292 -29.10 12.62 -3.47
CA THR A 292 -29.75 13.93 -3.30
C THR A 292 -30.65 13.92 -2.05
N TYR A 293 -30.69 15.03 -1.32
CA TYR A 293 -31.35 15.20 -0.02
C TYR A 293 -32.43 16.28 -0.01
#